data_AF-A0A0P7ZXL0-F1
#
_entry.id   AF-A0A0P7ZXL0-F1
#
_cell.length_a   1.000
_cell.length_b   1.000
_cell.length_c   1.000
_cell.angle_alpha   90.00
_cell.angle_beta   90.00
_cell.angle_gamma   90.00
#
_symmetry.space_group_name_H-M   'P 1'
#
loop_
_entity.id
_entity.type
_entity.pdbx_description
1 polymer ?
#
loop_
_entity_poly.entity_id
_entity_poly.type
_entity_poly.pdbx_seq_one_letter_code
_entity_poly.pdbx_strand_id
1 'polypeptide(L)'
;MSTNTIAETAEQTIPAQSISTYGRMIARLTLILGLAGVMAACQTARFGGQPQQREVVRDLESGPSAPSAIVMAEPLGAPGSDRIDDFPELETRNSGDDDRQQTAARSEPEQQRSRLSRTSLVGSWNASEPGGGSCRVTLSSTPALDLYRASASGCSNQEVASVNAWDLRGSEVYLYKQGGAVAARLQASRGSMNGAISQSGAPLTMSR
;
A
#
# COMPACT_ATOMS: atom_id res chain seq x y z
N MET A 1 -15.71 -5.20 -92.48
CA MET A 1 -14.52 -4.35 -92.65
C MET A 1 -14.39 -3.46 -91.43
N SER A 2 -13.33 -3.71 -90.67
CA SER A 2 -12.48 -2.76 -89.93
C SER A 2 -13.03 -1.82 -88.84
N THR A 3 -12.39 -1.94 -87.65
CA THR A 3 -11.84 -0.87 -86.76
C THR A 3 -12.83 0.00 -85.95
N ASN A 4 -12.63 0.41 -84.68
CA ASN A 4 -11.52 0.53 -83.71
C ASN A 4 -12.16 0.66 -82.29
N THR A 5 -11.63 0.06 -81.22
CA THR A 5 -10.62 0.61 -80.26
C THR A 5 -10.85 2.07 -79.86
N ILE A 6 -11.26 2.33 -78.60
CA ILE A 6 -10.52 3.19 -77.63
C ILE A 6 -10.86 2.72 -76.21
N ALA A 7 -9.84 2.29 -75.46
CA ALA A 7 -9.88 2.09 -74.03
C ALA A 7 -9.53 3.42 -73.36
N GLU A 8 -10.37 3.91 -72.44
CA GLU A 8 -10.06 5.08 -71.61
C GLU A 8 -9.53 4.62 -70.26
N THR A 9 -8.24 4.84 -70.09
CA THR A 9 -7.47 4.73 -68.86
C THR A 9 -7.82 5.91 -67.96
N ALA A 10 -8.33 5.64 -66.76
CA ALA A 10 -8.28 6.57 -65.65
C ALA A 10 -7.62 5.85 -64.46
N GLU A 11 -6.31 6.05 -64.37
CA GLU A 11 -5.49 5.82 -63.19
C GLU A 11 -6.15 6.45 -61.96
N GLN A 12 -6.62 5.62 -61.04
CA GLN A 12 -6.94 6.08 -59.69
C GLN A 12 -5.81 5.65 -58.76
N THR A 13 -4.90 6.59 -58.54
CA THR A 13 -3.75 6.54 -57.65
C THR A 13 -4.14 6.06 -56.26
N ILE A 14 -3.77 4.82 -55.92
CA ILE A 14 -3.92 4.24 -54.58
C ILE A 14 -2.67 4.64 -53.76
N PRO A 15 -2.81 5.29 -52.59
CA PRO A 15 -1.67 5.67 -51.77
C PRO A 15 -0.93 4.44 -51.19
N ALA A 16 0.36 4.33 -51.51
CA ALA A 16 1.26 3.21 -51.20
C ALA A 16 1.63 3.04 -49.70
N GLN A 17 0.90 3.64 -48.76
CA GLN A 17 1.20 3.59 -47.32
C GLN A 17 0.38 2.54 -46.56
N SER A 18 -0.64 1.96 -47.20
CA SER A 18 -1.58 1.03 -46.54
C SER A 18 -1.01 -0.40 -46.41
N ILE A 19 -0.15 -0.82 -47.33
CA ILE A 19 0.22 -2.25 -47.48
C ILE A 19 1.03 -2.79 -46.29
N SER A 20 1.81 -1.94 -45.60
CA SER A 20 2.68 -2.38 -44.49
C SER A 20 1.93 -2.70 -43.19
N THR A 21 0.72 -2.17 -43.00
CA THR A 21 -0.03 -2.34 -41.75
C THR A 21 -0.92 -3.58 -41.80
N TYR A 22 -1.47 -3.89 -42.97
CA TYR A 22 -2.35 -5.06 -43.18
C TYR A 22 -1.60 -6.40 -43.04
N GLY A 23 -0.34 -6.49 -43.46
CA GLY A 23 0.45 -7.72 -43.30
C GLY A 23 0.71 -8.10 -41.84
N ARG A 24 0.96 -7.09 -40.97
CA ARG A 24 1.17 -7.30 -39.53
C ARG A 24 -0.14 -7.56 -38.79
N MET A 25 -1.26 -7.06 -39.30
CA MET A 25 -2.60 -7.29 -38.74
C MET A 25 -3.13 -8.68 -39.07
N ILE A 26 -2.92 -9.18 -40.31
CA ILE A 26 -3.32 -10.53 -40.73
C ILE A 26 -2.51 -11.60 -39.97
N ALA A 27 -1.20 -11.39 -39.77
CA ALA A 27 -0.36 -12.30 -38.99
C ALA A 27 -0.74 -12.38 -37.50
N ARG A 28 -1.30 -11.30 -36.93
CA ARG A 28 -1.81 -11.31 -35.54
C ARG A 28 -3.19 -11.96 -35.45
N LEU A 29 -4.04 -11.80 -36.47
CA LEU A 29 -5.37 -12.40 -36.49
C LEU A 29 -5.32 -13.93 -36.62
N THR A 30 -4.38 -14.47 -37.40
CA THR A 30 -4.18 -15.93 -37.52
C THR A 30 -3.57 -16.56 -36.27
N LEU A 31 -2.72 -15.83 -35.54
CA LEU A 31 -2.15 -16.30 -34.27
C LEU A 31 -3.19 -16.38 -33.14
N ILE A 32 -4.16 -15.45 -33.10
CA ILE A 32 -5.22 -15.42 -32.07
C ILE A 32 -6.27 -16.52 -32.32
N LEU A 33 -6.59 -16.81 -33.58
CA LEU A 33 -7.59 -17.84 -33.92
C LEU A 33 -7.05 -19.28 -33.73
N GLY A 34 -5.72 -19.47 -33.66
CA GLY A 34 -5.09 -20.77 -33.42
C GLY A 34 -5.07 -21.24 -31.96
N LEU A 35 -5.27 -20.36 -30.98
CA LEU A 35 -5.21 -20.72 -29.55
C LEU A 35 -6.54 -21.22 -28.96
N ALA A 36 -7.63 -21.19 -29.73
CA ALA A 36 -8.98 -21.51 -29.22
C ALA A 36 -9.38 -23.00 -29.34
N GLY A 37 -8.50 -23.87 -29.82
CA GLY A 37 -8.83 -25.29 -30.04
C GLY A 37 -7.78 -26.22 -29.45
N VAL A 38 -7.92 -26.58 -28.18
CA VAL A 38 -7.84 -27.94 -27.58
C VAL A 38 -7.86 -27.78 -26.06
N MET A 39 -9.04 -27.89 -25.43
CA MET A 39 -9.26 -28.51 -24.11
C MET A 39 -10.76 -28.75 -23.93
N ALA A 40 -11.28 -29.70 -24.72
CA ALA A 40 -12.53 -30.39 -24.44
C ALA A 40 -12.17 -31.84 -24.04
N ALA A 41 -12.32 -32.17 -22.75
CA ALA A 41 -12.66 -33.49 -22.20
C ALA A 41 -12.13 -33.66 -20.76
N CYS A 42 -12.90 -33.19 -19.78
CA CYS A 42 -13.12 -33.89 -18.50
C CYS A 42 -14.38 -33.29 -17.85
N GLN A 43 -15.49 -33.34 -18.59
CA GLN A 43 -16.82 -33.36 -17.97
C GLN A 43 -17.02 -34.80 -17.50
N THR A 44 -17.38 -35.02 -16.23
CA THR A 44 -18.46 -35.92 -15.75
C THR A 44 -18.22 -36.37 -14.31
N ALA A 45 -19.29 -36.23 -13.51
CA ALA A 45 -19.60 -36.84 -12.22
C ALA A 45 -19.38 -35.95 -10.98
N ARG A 46 -20.36 -35.57 -10.13
CA ARG A 46 -21.81 -35.86 -10.06
C ARG A 46 -22.53 -34.74 -9.32
N PHE A 47 -23.75 -34.45 -9.79
CA PHE A 47 -24.87 -34.01 -8.97
C PHE A 47 -25.01 -34.91 -7.73
N GLY A 48 -25.10 -34.32 -6.54
CA GLY A 48 -25.48 -35.04 -5.32
C GLY A 48 -24.62 -34.74 -4.10
N GLY A 49 -24.55 -33.47 -3.67
CA GLY A 49 -24.05 -33.11 -2.34
C GLY A 49 -25.13 -32.31 -1.64
N GLN A 50 -25.72 -32.89 -0.59
CA GLN A 50 -26.74 -32.27 0.26
C GLN A 50 -26.34 -30.84 0.70
N PRO A 51 -27.31 -29.94 0.92
CA PRO A 51 -27.05 -28.78 1.76
C PRO A 51 -26.70 -29.30 3.15
N GLN A 52 -25.40 -29.43 3.46
CA GLN A 52 -24.96 -29.54 4.84
C GLN A 52 -25.36 -28.23 5.50
N GLN A 53 -26.37 -28.36 6.36
CA GLN A 53 -26.87 -27.32 7.21
C GLN A 53 -25.69 -26.66 7.90
N ARG A 54 -25.62 -25.34 7.71
CA ARG A 54 -25.07 -24.35 8.62
C ARG A 54 -24.89 -24.93 10.02
N GLU A 55 -23.69 -25.42 10.31
CA GLU A 55 -23.28 -25.60 11.68
C GLU A 55 -23.13 -24.19 12.23
N VAL A 56 -24.17 -23.78 12.97
CA VAL A 56 -24.12 -22.64 13.86
C VAL A 56 -22.97 -22.96 14.82
N VAL A 57 -21.78 -22.46 14.49
CA VAL A 57 -20.72 -22.29 15.47
C VAL A 57 -21.38 -21.45 16.55
N ARG A 58 -21.70 -22.13 17.65
CA ARG A 58 -22.26 -21.53 18.84
C ARG A 58 -21.40 -20.31 19.14
N ASP A 59 -22.08 -19.18 19.29
CA ASP A 59 -21.58 -18.02 20.02
C ASP A 59 -20.64 -18.52 21.10
N LEU A 60 -19.34 -18.26 20.91
CA LEU A 60 -18.44 -18.24 22.05
C LEU A 60 -18.96 -17.06 22.86
N GLU A 61 -19.78 -17.39 23.86
CA GLU A 61 -20.29 -16.51 24.90
C GLU A 61 -19.20 -15.48 25.18
N SER A 62 -19.49 -14.22 24.85
CA SER A 62 -18.60 -13.10 25.16
C SER A 62 -18.53 -13.03 26.68
N GLY A 63 -17.52 -13.69 27.24
CA GLY A 63 -17.23 -13.62 28.67
C GLY A 63 -17.12 -12.14 29.06
N PRO A 64 -17.71 -11.72 30.18
CA PRO A 64 -17.66 -10.34 30.60
C PRO A 64 -16.20 -9.89 30.73
N SER A 65 -15.88 -8.77 30.09
CA SER A 65 -14.59 -8.09 30.25
C SER A 65 -14.30 -7.92 31.73
N ALA A 66 -13.20 -8.51 32.19
CA ALA A 66 -12.68 -8.25 33.52
C ALA A 66 -12.38 -6.74 33.65
N PRO A 67 -12.79 -6.07 34.75
CA PRO A 67 -12.46 -4.68 34.96
C PRO A 67 -10.94 -4.55 35.14
N SER A 68 -10.33 -3.66 34.37
CA SER A 68 -8.96 -3.21 34.62
C SER A 68 -8.92 -2.59 36.03
N ALA A 69 -8.19 -3.22 36.94
CA ALA A 69 -7.91 -2.64 38.24
C ALA A 69 -7.11 -1.34 38.05
N ILE A 70 -7.55 -0.28 38.70
CA ILE A 70 -6.76 0.94 38.86
C ILE A 70 -5.51 0.63 39.68
N VAL A 71 -4.33 0.80 39.07
CA VAL A 71 -3.05 0.71 39.78
C VAL A 71 -2.84 2.02 40.52
N MET A 72 -3.13 2.04 41.82
CA MET A 72 -2.67 3.10 42.72
C MET A 72 -1.16 2.93 42.92
N ALA A 73 -0.37 3.67 42.13
CA ALA A 73 1.03 3.86 42.44
C ALA A 73 1.10 4.84 43.62
N GLU A 74 1.07 4.31 44.84
CA GLU A 74 1.37 5.07 46.05
C GLU A 74 2.87 5.39 46.01
N PRO A 75 3.27 6.68 45.93
CA PRO A 75 4.68 7.03 45.89
C PRO A 75 5.28 6.77 47.28
N LEU A 76 6.21 5.82 47.35
CA LEU A 76 7.14 5.71 48.47
C LEU A 76 7.86 7.06 48.61
N GLY A 77 7.77 7.67 49.79
CA GLY A 77 8.40 8.95 50.10
C GLY A 77 9.90 8.91 49.79
N ALA A 78 10.41 10.00 49.23
CA ALA A 78 11.82 10.14 48.88
C ALA A 78 12.71 9.90 50.12
N PRO A 79 13.80 9.11 50.00
CA PRO A 79 14.80 9.06 51.05
C PRO A 79 15.39 10.47 51.24
N GLY A 80 15.30 10.98 52.46
CA GLY A 80 15.80 12.28 52.85
C GLY A 80 17.27 12.43 52.47
N SER A 81 17.59 13.54 51.81
CA SER A 81 18.96 14.00 51.62
C SER A 81 19.49 14.50 52.96
N ASP A 82 20.24 13.66 53.66
CA ASP A 82 21.12 14.06 54.74
C ASP A 82 22.18 15.01 54.14
N ARG A 83 22.05 16.31 54.43
CA ARG A 83 23.03 17.32 54.02
C ARG A 83 24.23 17.19 54.95
N ILE A 84 25.35 16.72 54.40
CA ILE A 84 26.65 16.86 55.06
C ILE A 84 27.10 18.30 54.87
N ASP A 85 26.95 19.09 55.94
CA ASP A 85 27.69 20.33 56.18
C ASP A 85 29.19 20.03 56.25
N ASP A 86 29.99 20.68 55.39
CA ASP A 86 31.30 21.31 55.69
C ASP A 86 32.11 21.49 54.39
N PHE A 87 32.00 22.66 53.77
CA PHE A 87 33.04 23.21 52.89
C PHE A 87 33.07 24.73 53.07
N PRO A 88 34.24 25.35 53.33
CA PRO A 88 34.31 26.78 53.60
C PRO A 88 34.05 27.63 52.35
N GLU A 89 33.11 28.55 52.53
CA GLU A 89 32.63 29.58 51.61
C GLU A 89 33.75 30.55 51.21
N LEU A 90 34.04 30.63 49.91
CA LEU A 90 34.64 31.82 49.32
C LEU A 90 33.50 32.65 48.72
N GLU A 91 33.23 33.79 49.37
CA GLU A 91 32.24 34.77 48.94
C GLU A 91 32.49 35.20 47.48
N THR A 92 31.47 35.02 46.64
CA THR A 92 31.16 36.02 45.61
C THR A 92 29.66 36.25 45.63
N ARG A 93 29.30 37.36 46.27
CA ARG A 93 27.97 37.95 46.22
C ARG A 93 27.69 38.40 44.79
N ASN A 94 26.67 37.83 44.17
CA ASN A 94 25.74 38.65 43.40
C ASN A 94 24.35 38.01 43.46
N SER A 95 23.50 38.61 44.27
CA SER A 95 22.05 38.41 44.23
C SER A 95 21.54 38.98 42.90
N GLY A 96 21.46 38.11 41.90
CA GLY A 96 20.61 38.30 40.74
C GLY A 96 19.46 37.31 40.87
N ASP A 97 18.34 37.84 41.35
CA ASP A 97 17.01 37.27 41.24
C ASP A 97 16.77 36.81 39.78
N ASP A 98 16.85 35.51 39.55
CA ASP A 98 16.24 34.86 38.40
C ASP A 98 15.61 33.61 38.98
N ASP A 99 14.34 33.77 39.36
CA ASP A 99 13.41 32.74 39.76
C ASP A 99 13.36 31.69 38.64
N ARG A 100 14.37 30.82 38.60
CA ARG A 100 14.29 29.55 37.91
C ARG A 100 13.44 28.66 38.79
N GLN A 101 12.14 28.93 38.74
CA GLN A 101 11.16 27.88 38.52
C GLN A 101 11.70 27.00 37.41
N GLN A 102 12.51 26.03 37.81
CA GLN A 102 12.63 24.78 37.12
C GLN A 102 11.26 24.14 37.33
N THR A 103 10.29 24.64 36.57
CA THR A 103 9.16 23.84 36.12
C THR A 103 9.84 22.62 35.56
N ALA A 104 9.87 21.54 36.36
CA ALA A 104 10.13 20.23 35.85
C ALA A 104 9.17 20.14 34.67
N ALA A 105 9.73 20.19 33.46
CA ALA A 105 9.01 19.79 32.30
C ALA A 105 8.58 18.38 32.65
N ARG A 106 7.34 18.27 33.12
CA ARG A 106 6.58 17.04 33.04
C ARG A 106 6.90 16.62 31.62
N SER A 107 7.59 15.50 31.46
CA SER A 107 7.56 14.78 30.19
C SER A 107 6.13 14.31 30.02
N GLU A 108 5.24 15.27 29.80
CA GLU A 108 4.14 15.18 28.88
C GLU A 108 4.75 14.44 27.70
N PRO A 109 4.22 13.27 27.34
CA PRO A 109 4.84 12.50 26.28
C PRO A 109 5.04 13.46 25.11
N GLU A 110 6.11 13.29 24.34
CA GLU A 110 6.21 13.85 22.99
C GLU A 110 5.09 13.28 22.05
N GLN A 111 3.95 12.87 22.61
CA GLN A 111 2.69 12.61 21.94
C GLN A 111 2.36 13.82 21.08
N GLN A 112 2.15 13.54 19.79
CA GLN A 112 1.61 14.48 18.81
C GLN A 112 2.57 15.46 18.12
N ARG A 113 3.89 15.25 18.13
CA ARG A 113 4.70 15.73 16.98
C ARG A 113 4.48 14.82 15.77
N SER A 114 3.26 14.77 15.24
CA SER A 114 3.00 14.49 13.83
C SER A 114 3.67 13.26 13.21
N ARG A 115 4.06 12.24 13.99
CA ARG A 115 4.85 11.13 13.48
C ARG A 115 3.90 10.18 12.77
N LEU A 116 4.19 9.93 11.49
CA LEU A 116 3.51 8.91 10.71
C LEU A 116 3.62 7.58 11.48
N SER A 117 2.47 6.96 11.74
CA SER A 117 2.38 5.66 12.40
C SER A 117 1.75 4.65 11.43
N ARG A 118 2.03 3.37 11.61
CA ARG A 118 1.40 2.31 10.80
C ARG A 118 -0.13 2.42 10.83
N THR A 119 -0.71 2.63 12.01
CA THR A 119 -2.16 2.82 12.17
C THR A 119 -2.70 4.04 11.43
N SER A 120 -1.92 5.11 11.27
CA SER A 120 -2.34 6.28 10.49
C SER A 120 -2.46 6.00 8.97
N LEU A 121 -1.75 4.99 8.46
CA LEU A 121 -1.68 4.65 7.04
C LEU A 121 -2.68 3.55 6.61
N VAL A 122 -3.25 2.82 7.58
CA VAL A 122 -4.30 1.83 7.36
C VAL A 122 -5.54 2.49 6.75
N GLY A 123 -6.09 1.89 5.69
CA GLY A 123 -7.25 2.38 4.97
C GLY A 123 -7.18 2.09 3.48
N SER A 124 -8.20 2.54 2.75
CA SER A 124 -8.19 2.51 1.28
C SER A 124 -7.54 3.76 0.71
N TRP A 125 -6.79 3.57 -0.36
CA TRP A 125 -6.02 4.58 -1.06
C TRP A 125 -6.33 4.48 -2.56
N ASN A 126 -6.46 5.63 -3.22
CA ASN A 126 -6.46 5.71 -4.68
C ASN A 126 -5.01 5.85 -5.16
N ALA A 127 -4.53 4.85 -5.89
CA ALA A 127 -3.23 4.87 -6.54
C ALA A 127 -3.37 5.38 -7.98
N SER A 128 -2.61 6.40 -8.34
CA SER A 128 -2.45 6.89 -9.71
C SER A 128 -1.25 6.22 -10.35
N GLU A 129 -1.50 5.48 -11.41
CA GLU A 129 -0.51 4.69 -12.12
C GLU A 129 0.04 5.45 -13.35
N PRO A 130 1.26 5.10 -13.81
CA PRO A 130 1.78 5.60 -15.07
C PRO A 130 0.82 5.24 -16.22
N GLY A 131 0.46 6.23 -17.04
CA GLY A 131 -0.52 6.06 -18.13
C GLY A 131 -1.92 6.57 -17.82
N GLY A 132 -2.15 7.21 -16.66
CA GLY A 132 -3.40 7.90 -16.34
C GLY A 132 -4.49 7.00 -15.76
N GLY A 133 -4.18 5.73 -15.48
CA GLY A 133 -5.06 4.83 -14.75
C GLY A 133 -5.09 5.14 -13.26
N SER A 134 -6.20 4.80 -12.61
CA SER A 134 -6.30 4.79 -11.15
C SER A 134 -6.76 3.43 -10.66
N CYS A 135 -6.23 3.01 -9.51
CA CYS A 135 -6.63 1.77 -8.87
C CYS A 135 -6.73 1.93 -7.36
N ARG A 136 -7.35 0.95 -6.69
CA ARG A 136 -7.53 0.98 -5.25
C ARG A 136 -6.51 0.09 -4.58
N VAL A 137 -5.81 0.63 -3.60
CA VAL A 137 -4.91 -0.12 -2.71
C VAL A 137 -5.42 0.00 -1.29
N THR A 138 -5.61 -1.11 -0.59
CA THR A 138 -6.05 -1.13 0.81
C THR A 138 -4.91 -1.63 1.68
N LEU A 139 -4.52 -0.81 2.66
CA LEU A 139 -3.52 -1.15 3.67
C LEU A 139 -4.25 -1.54 4.95
N SER A 140 -4.00 -2.74 5.47
CA SER A 140 -4.62 -3.25 6.71
C SER A 140 -3.58 -3.42 7.81
N SER A 141 -3.98 -3.30 9.08
CA SER A 141 -3.16 -3.64 10.25
C SER A 141 -3.15 -5.15 10.56
N THR A 142 -3.84 -5.98 9.79
CA THR A 142 -3.81 -7.44 9.96
C THR A 142 -2.39 -7.97 9.70
N PRO A 143 -1.78 -8.74 10.63
CA PRO A 143 -0.46 -9.33 10.41
C PRO A 143 -0.50 -10.40 9.29
N ALA A 144 0.60 -10.49 8.54
CA ALA A 144 0.83 -11.48 7.50
C ALA A 144 2.32 -11.85 7.49
N LEU A 145 2.65 -13.01 8.08
CA LEU A 145 4.04 -13.42 8.35
C LEU A 145 4.75 -12.37 9.22
N ASP A 146 5.64 -11.58 8.62
CA ASP A 146 6.43 -10.50 9.24
C ASP A 146 6.03 -9.09 8.71
N LEU A 147 4.95 -9.03 7.92
CA LEU A 147 4.47 -7.82 7.27
C LEU A 147 2.99 -7.59 7.63
N TYR A 148 2.41 -6.53 7.10
CA TYR A 148 0.99 -6.23 7.22
C TYR A 148 0.25 -6.55 5.93
N ARG A 149 -1.01 -6.96 6.01
CA ARG A 149 -1.85 -7.26 4.84
C ARG A 149 -2.07 -6.00 3.99
N ALA A 150 -1.87 -6.12 2.69
CA ALA A 150 -2.32 -5.17 1.69
C ALA A 150 -3.13 -5.88 0.60
N SER A 151 -3.95 -5.14 -0.12
CA SER A 151 -4.61 -5.63 -1.33
C SER A 151 -4.68 -4.52 -2.37
N ALA A 152 -4.55 -4.88 -3.64
CA ALA A 152 -4.71 -3.98 -4.77
C ALA A 152 -5.85 -4.47 -5.66
N SER A 153 -6.66 -3.55 -6.19
CA SER A 153 -7.76 -3.87 -7.11
C SER A 153 -7.91 -2.83 -8.20
N GLY A 154 -8.12 -3.31 -9.43
CA GLY A 154 -8.27 -2.45 -10.62
C GLY A 154 -6.96 -1.86 -11.15
N CYS A 155 -5.79 -2.33 -10.67
CA CYS A 155 -4.50 -1.82 -11.13
C CYS A 155 -4.16 -2.38 -12.51
N SER A 156 -3.74 -1.48 -13.40
CA SER A 156 -3.28 -1.82 -14.76
C SER A 156 -1.83 -2.31 -14.75
N ASN A 157 -1.02 -1.86 -13.78
CA ASN A 157 0.34 -2.34 -13.63
C ASN A 157 0.37 -3.66 -12.85
N GLN A 158 0.96 -4.70 -13.44
CA GLN A 158 1.03 -6.04 -12.85
C GLN A 158 1.79 -6.09 -11.52
N GLU A 159 2.82 -5.25 -11.33
CA GLU A 159 3.59 -5.21 -10.08
C GLU A 159 2.74 -4.67 -8.92
N VAL A 160 1.97 -3.62 -9.18
CA VAL A 160 1.06 -3.02 -8.18
C VAL A 160 -0.15 -3.93 -7.95
N ALA A 161 -0.67 -4.56 -9.01
CA ALA A 161 -1.76 -5.52 -8.92
C ALA A 161 -1.41 -6.77 -8.07
N SER A 162 -0.13 -7.15 -8.03
CA SER A 162 0.35 -8.31 -7.28
C SER A 162 0.66 -8.01 -5.80
N VAL A 163 0.39 -6.78 -5.34
CA VAL A 163 0.65 -6.36 -3.95
C VAL A 163 -0.27 -7.10 -2.98
N ASN A 164 0.35 -7.73 -1.97
CA ASN A 164 -0.35 -8.50 -0.95
C ASN A 164 0.08 -8.16 0.49
N ALA A 165 1.18 -7.44 0.65
CA ALA A 165 1.69 -7.04 1.95
C ALA A 165 2.35 -5.66 1.92
N TRP A 166 2.47 -5.03 3.08
CA TRP A 166 3.12 -3.73 3.24
C TRP A 166 3.84 -3.61 4.59
N ASP A 167 4.78 -2.68 4.67
CA ASP A 167 5.49 -2.30 5.88
C ASP A 167 5.78 -0.79 5.90
N LEU A 168 5.99 -0.22 7.09
CA LEU A 168 6.39 1.17 7.29
C LEU A 168 7.75 1.23 7.99
N ARG A 169 8.73 1.84 7.33
CA ARG A 169 10.08 2.05 7.86
C ARG A 169 10.37 3.53 7.94
N GLY A 170 10.27 4.10 9.14
CA GLY A 170 10.35 5.55 9.33
C GLY A 170 9.15 6.24 8.67
N SER A 171 9.39 6.94 7.55
CA SER A 171 8.34 7.54 6.71
C SER A 171 8.09 6.79 5.40
N GLU A 172 8.87 5.76 5.10
CA GLU A 172 8.81 5.06 3.82
C GLU A 172 7.94 3.81 3.92
N VAL A 173 6.95 3.72 3.05
CA VAL A 173 6.05 2.58 2.88
C VAL A 173 6.62 1.68 1.80
N TYR A 174 6.79 0.42 2.16
CA TYR A 174 7.21 -0.64 1.26
C TYR A 174 5.99 -1.49 0.92
N LEU A 175 5.66 -1.58 -0.37
CA LEU A 175 4.65 -2.51 -0.86
C LEU A 175 5.35 -3.77 -1.37
N TYR A 176 4.84 -4.93 -0.96
CA TYR A 176 5.40 -6.23 -1.30
C TYR A 176 4.43 -7.02 -2.16
N LYS A 177 4.98 -7.75 -3.13
CA LYS A 177 4.26 -8.72 -3.94
C LYS A 177 4.37 -10.13 -3.39
N GLN A 178 3.57 -11.03 -3.94
CA GLN A 178 3.70 -12.45 -3.67
C GLN A 178 5.14 -12.93 -3.92
N GLY A 179 5.69 -13.68 -2.96
CA GLY A 179 7.11 -14.09 -2.97
C GLY A 179 8.05 -13.16 -2.19
N GLY A 180 7.55 -12.06 -1.61
CA GLY A 180 8.31 -11.22 -0.68
C GLY A 180 9.21 -10.16 -1.33
N ALA A 181 9.14 -10.02 -2.67
CA ALA A 181 9.84 -8.95 -3.37
C ALA A 181 9.12 -7.60 -3.21
N VAL A 182 9.87 -6.50 -3.27
CA VAL A 182 9.32 -5.14 -3.15
C VAL A 182 8.73 -4.70 -4.48
N ALA A 183 7.43 -4.45 -4.54
CA ALA A 183 6.71 -3.97 -5.71
C ALA A 183 6.86 -2.45 -5.89
N ALA A 184 6.80 -1.68 -4.80
CA ALA A 184 6.95 -0.23 -4.83
C ALA A 184 7.47 0.31 -3.50
N ARG A 185 8.13 1.46 -3.56
CA ARG A 185 8.62 2.22 -2.41
C ARG A 185 8.04 3.62 -2.47
N LEU A 186 7.35 4.02 -1.42
CA LEU A 186 6.59 5.26 -1.37
C LEU A 186 6.93 6.03 -0.11
N GLN A 187 7.24 7.31 -0.23
CA GLN A 187 7.30 8.18 0.92
C GLN A 187 5.90 8.58 1.35
N ALA A 188 5.54 8.19 2.57
CA ALA A 188 4.27 8.57 3.16
C ALA A 188 4.34 10.00 3.69
N SER A 189 3.21 10.68 3.55
CA SER A 189 2.89 11.98 4.10
C SER A 189 1.47 11.91 4.65
N ARG A 190 1.02 12.98 5.31
CA ARG A 190 -0.36 13.04 5.81
C ARG A 190 -1.34 13.08 4.63
N GLY A 191 -1.99 11.94 4.34
CA GLY A 191 -3.03 11.83 3.32
C GLY A 191 -2.53 11.58 1.89
N SER A 192 -1.23 11.51 1.67
CA SER A 192 -0.64 11.15 0.38
C SER A 192 0.62 10.29 0.54
N MET A 193 0.92 9.49 -0.46
CA MET A 193 2.17 8.72 -0.56
C MET A 193 2.70 8.85 -1.97
N ASN A 194 4.00 9.09 -2.13
CA ASN A 194 4.60 9.28 -3.45
C ASN A 194 5.89 8.49 -3.57
N GLY A 195 6.13 7.88 -4.72
CA GLY A 195 7.38 7.20 -4.98
C GLY A 195 7.35 6.51 -6.32
N ALA A 196 7.93 5.30 -6.38
CA ALA A 196 8.11 4.60 -7.64
C ALA A 196 7.90 3.09 -7.50
N ILE A 197 7.48 2.49 -8.61
CA ILE A 197 7.41 1.04 -8.77
C ILE A 197 8.84 0.50 -8.92
N SER A 198 9.20 -0.51 -8.13
CA SER A 198 10.58 -1.00 -8.03
C SER A 198 11.13 -1.53 -9.35
N GLN A 199 10.30 -2.20 -10.15
CA GLN A 199 10.75 -2.88 -11.37
C GLN A 199 10.83 -1.94 -12.58
N SER A 200 9.85 -1.04 -12.75
CA SER A 200 9.79 -0.14 -13.91
C SER A 200 10.39 1.25 -13.63
N GLY A 201 10.60 1.61 -12.37
CA GLY A 201 10.97 2.97 -11.96
C GLY A 201 9.88 4.02 -12.22
N ALA A 202 8.69 3.59 -12.65
CA ALA A 202 7.61 4.49 -13.00
C ALA A 202 7.03 5.15 -11.73
N PRO A 203 6.61 6.42 -11.81
CA PRO A 203 6.05 7.14 -10.66
C PRO A 203 4.73 6.50 -10.22
N LEU A 204 4.55 6.39 -8.91
CA LEU A 204 3.33 5.92 -8.27
C LEU A 204 2.97 6.91 -7.16
N THR A 205 1.77 7.47 -7.25
CA THR A 205 1.21 8.34 -6.22
C THR A 205 -0.04 7.70 -5.65
N MET A 206 -0.23 7.80 -4.34
CA MET A 206 -1.42 7.34 -3.66
C MET A 206 -2.01 8.48 -2.82
N SER A 207 -3.33 8.63 -2.84
CA SER A 207 -4.06 9.62 -2.05
C SER A 207 -5.30 9.02 -1.40
N ARG A 208 -5.77 9.63 -0.32
CA ARG A 208 -7.05 9.31 0.32
C ARG A 208 -8.18 10.18 -0.20
#